data_AF-A0A4Q3HKT4-F1
#
_entry.id   AF-A0A4Q3HKT4-F1
#
_cell.length_a   1.000
_cell.length_b   1.000
_cell.length_c   1.000
_cell.angle_alpha   90.00
_cell.angle_beta   90.00
_cell.angle_gamma   90.00
#
_symmetry.space_group_name_H-M   'P 1'
#
loop_
_entity.id
_entity.type
_entity.pdbx_description
1 polymer ?
#
loop_
_entity_poly.entity_id
_entity_poly.type
_entity_poly.pdbx_seq_one_letter_code
_entity_poly.pdbx_strand_id
1 'polypeptide(L)'
;MSAARPRKSLTARRMARRGLFFVAPAVLLMLAIYIIPMVVLAVFSVTDYQLGALSTSFIGLDNFRKAFSDPVFLRALWNTVLYAVIVI
;
A
#
# COMPACT_ATOMS: atom_id res chain seq x y z
N MET A 1 1.60 -46.39 -2.94
CA MET A 1 1.76 -45.93 -1.55
C MET A 1 1.23 -44.50 -1.45
N SER A 2 0.07 -44.29 -0.81
CA SER A 2 -0.57 -42.98 -0.69
C SER A 2 -0.25 -42.38 0.69
N ALA A 3 0.51 -41.30 0.73
CA ALA A 3 0.84 -40.61 1.97
C ALA A 3 -0.37 -39.81 2.47
N ALA A 4 -0.99 -40.27 3.55
CA ALA A 4 -2.08 -39.56 4.22
C ALA A 4 -1.57 -38.22 4.76
N ARG A 5 -2.09 -37.10 4.24
CA ARG A 5 -1.79 -35.75 4.77
C ARG A 5 -2.20 -35.67 6.24
N PRO A 6 -1.33 -35.18 7.16
CA PRO A 6 -1.67 -35.13 8.57
C PRO A 6 -2.85 -34.17 8.79
N ARG A 7 -3.98 -34.69 9.28
CA ARG A 7 -5.10 -33.85 9.74
C ARG A 7 -4.56 -32.98 10.88
N LYS A 8 -4.42 -31.66 10.65
CA LYS A 8 -3.99 -30.70 11.69
C LYS A 8 -4.78 -30.96 12.98
N SER A 9 -4.10 -31.43 14.02
CA SER A 9 -4.68 -31.73 15.33
C SER A 9 -5.46 -30.51 15.87
N LEU A 10 -6.54 -30.76 16.61
CA LEU A 10 -7.33 -29.71 17.26
C LEU A 10 -6.46 -28.79 18.13
N THR A 11 -5.41 -29.35 18.73
CA THR A 11 -4.40 -28.60 19.50
C THR A 11 -3.59 -27.63 18.64
N ALA A 12 -3.20 -28.05 17.43
CA ALA A 12 -2.49 -27.18 16.48
C ALA A 12 -3.37 -26.01 16.02
N ARG A 13 -4.68 -26.24 15.81
CA ARG A 13 -5.64 -25.17 15.50
C ARG A 13 -5.83 -24.20 16.67
N ARG A 14 -5.74 -24.67 17.92
CA ARG A 14 -5.85 -23.84 19.13
C ARG A 14 -4.61 -22.97 19.34
N MET A 15 -3.42 -23.53 19.11
CA MET A 15 -2.15 -22.80 19.17
C MET A 15 -2.07 -21.73 18.07
N ALA A 16 -2.47 -22.04 16.84
CA ALA A 16 -2.51 -21.06 15.75
C ALA A 16 -3.42 -19.87 16.06
N ARG A 17 -4.61 -20.11 16.64
CA ARG A 17 -5.52 -19.03 17.06
C ARG A 17 -4.90 -18.14 18.14
N ARG A 18 -4.23 -18.71 19.13
CA ARG A 18 -3.52 -17.93 20.17
C ARG A 18 -2.37 -17.12 19.55
N GLY A 19 -1.60 -17.72 18.65
CA GLY A 19 -0.55 -17.01 17.91
C GLY A 19 -1.08 -15.82 17.13
N LEU A 20 -2.27 -15.94 16.51
CA LEU A 20 -2.91 -14.83 15.81
C LEU A 20 -3.27 -13.68 16.77
N PHE A 21 -3.73 -13.96 17.99
CA PHE A 21 -3.97 -12.91 18.99
C PHE A 21 -2.69 -12.16 19.41
N PHE A 22 -1.54 -12.85 19.51
CA PHE A 22 -0.27 -12.19 19.81
C PHE A 22 0.24 -11.31 18.67
N VAL A 23 -0.01 -11.70 17.42
CA VAL A 23 0.39 -10.93 16.23
C VAL A 23 -0.62 -9.83 15.87
N ALA A 24 -1.88 -9.98 16.29
CA ALA A 24 -2.96 -9.03 16.02
C ALA A 24 -2.61 -7.56 16.30
N PRO A 25 -2.04 -7.15 17.46
CA PRO A 25 -1.74 -5.74 17.71
C PRO A 25 -0.71 -5.16 16.72
N ALA A 26 0.32 -5.93 16.36
CA ALA A 26 1.32 -5.51 15.38
C ALA A 26 0.69 -5.36 13.98
N VAL A 27 -0.17 -6.30 13.58
CA VAL A 27 -0.89 -6.23 12.30
C VAL A 27 -1.84 -5.05 12.27
N LEU A 28 -2.60 -4.81 13.34
CA LEU A 28 -3.51 -3.66 13.43
C LEU A 28 -2.76 -2.34 13.30
N LEU A 29 -1.61 -2.20 13.97
CA LEU A 29 -0.74 -1.04 13.82
C LEU A 29 -0.22 -0.91 12.38
N MET A 30 0.23 -2.00 11.77
CA MET A 30 0.70 -2.00 10.39
C MET A 30 -0.40 -1.55 9.42
N LEU A 31 -1.61 -2.07 9.60
CA LEU A 31 -2.77 -1.68 8.80
C LEU A 31 -3.07 -0.18 8.99
N ALA A 32 -3.13 0.29 10.24
CA ALA A 32 -3.48 1.67 10.54
C ALA A 32 -2.44 2.69 10.04
N ILE A 33 -1.15 2.39 10.17
CA ILE A 33 -0.06 3.34 9.92
C ILE A 33 0.46 3.26 8.48
N TYR A 34 0.35 2.11 7.82
CA TYR A 34 0.85 1.95 6.44
C TYR A 34 -0.29 1.75 5.44
N ILE A 35 -1.13 0.75 5.66
CA ILE A 35 -2.09 0.33 4.62
C ILE A 35 -3.22 1.35 4.46
N ILE A 36 -3.81 1.83 5.56
CA ILE A 36 -4.86 2.85 5.51
C ILE A 36 -4.35 4.11 4.79
N PRO A 37 -3.23 4.76 5.19
CA PRO A 37 -2.76 5.95 4.48
C PRO A 37 -2.36 5.66 3.04
N MET A 38 -1.81 4.49 2.70
CA MET A 38 -1.57 4.11 1.30
C MET A 38 -2.86 4.06 0.49
N VAL A 39 -3.93 3.47 1.02
CA VAL A 39 -5.22 3.43 0.34
C VAL A 39 -5.81 4.84 0.20
N VAL A 40 -5.72 5.67 1.23
CA VAL A 40 -6.15 7.08 1.17
C VAL A 40 -5.39 7.84 0.09
N LEU A 41 -4.06 7.70 0.02
CA LEU A 41 -3.23 8.33 -1.01
C LEU A 41 -3.56 7.80 -2.41
N ALA A 42 -3.83 6.50 -2.54
CA ALA A 42 -4.25 5.91 -3.81
C ALA A 42 -5.60 6.49 -4.27
N VAL A 43 -6.57 6.66 -3.37
CA VAL A 43 -7.84 7.33 -3.67
C VAL A 43 -7.61 8.79 -4.04
N PHE A 44 -6.77 9.53 -3.30
CA PHE A 44 -6.44 10.91 -3.61
C PHE A 44 -5.73 11.07 -4.96
N SER A 45 -4.92 10.08 -5.38
CA SER A 45 -4.24 10.12 -6.67
C SER A 45 -5.21 10.15 -7.86
N VAL A 46 -6.44 9.67 -7.67
CA VAL A 46 -7.50 9.63 -8.70
C VAL A 46 -8.61 10.66 -8.50
N THR A 47 -8.43 11.59 -7.57
CA THR A 47 -9.34 12.71 -7.33
C THR A 47 -8.63 14.06 -7.52
N ASP A 48 -9.40 15.14 -7.55
CA ASP A 48 -8.90 16.52 -7.55
C ASP A 48 -8.60 17.05 -6.13
N TYR A 49 -8.27 16.15 -5.18
CA TYR A 49 -8.08 16.51 -3.77
C TYR A 49 -7.05 17.62 -3.60
N GLN A 50 -7.44 18.69 -2.89
CA GLN A 50 -6.57 19.77 -2.46
C GLN A 50 -6.73 19.98 -0.96
N LEU A 51 -5.62 20.26 -0.27
CA LEU A 51 -5.64 20.47 1.17
C LEU A 51 -6.48 21.72 1.49
N GLY A 52 -7.54 21.53 2.29
CA GLY A 52 -8.48 22.60 2.65
C GLY A 52 -9.67 22.77 1.69
N ALA A 53 -9.77 21.96 0.63
CA ALA A 53 -10.95 21.97 -0.23
C ALA A 53 -12.19 21.45 0.52
N LEU A 54 -13.34 22.11 0.30
CA LEU A 54 -14.63 21.73 0.90
C LEU A 54 -15.25 20.50 0.23
N SER A 55 -14.81 20.18 -0.99
CA SER A 55 -15.29 19.06 -1.78
C SER A 55 -14.16 18.44 -2.59
N THR A 56 -14.32 17.19 -2.99
CA THR A 56 -13.39 16.46 -3.84
C THR A 56 -14.19 15.62 -4.83
N SER A 57 -13.76 15.63 -6.09
CA SER A 57 -14.38 14.96 -7.21
C SER A 57 -13.44 13.89 -7.77
N PHE A 58 -14.01 12.79 -8.23
CA PHE A 58 -13.25 11.74 -8.91
C PHE A 58 -12.91 12.18 -10.35
N ILE A 59 -11.61 12.22 -10.67
CA ILE A 59 -11.09 12.62 -11.99
C ILE A 59 -10.35 11.49 -12.70
N GLY A 60 -10.41 10.26 -12.17
CA GLY A 60 -9.76 9.10 -12.74
C GLY A 60 -8.24 9.27 -12.83
N LEU A 61 -7.66 9.11 -14.01
CA LEU A 61 -6.19 9.14 -14.20
C LEU A 61 -5.64 10.48 -14.66
N ASP A 62 -6.42 11.56 -14.57
CA ASP A 62 -6.02 12.86 -15.11
C ASP A 62 -4.79 13.45 -14.41
N ASN A 63 -4.61 13.21 -13.11
CA ASN A 63 -3.38 13.60 -12.41
C ASN A 63 -2.13 12.95 -13.01
N PHE A 64 -2.22 11.66 -13.35
CA PHE A 64 -1.12 10.93 -13.98
C PHE A 64 -0.85 11.46 -15.39
N ARG A 65 -1.89 11.69 -16.19
CA ARG A 65 -1.72 12.28 -17.54
C ARG A 65 -1.01 13.63 -17.46
N LYS A 66 -1.47 14.52 -16.58
CA LYS A 66 -0.86 15.83 -16.34
C LYS A 66 0.61 15.71 -15.96
N ALA A 67 0.93 14.84 -15.00
CA ALA A 67 2.31 14.61 -14.56
C ALA A 67 3.20 14.09 -15.69
N PHE A 68 2.77 13.09 -16.46
CA PHE A 68 3.56 12.54 -17.57
C PHE A 68 3.65 13.45 -18.79
N SER A 69 2.79 14.46 -18.90
CA SER A 69 2.92 15.53 -19.90
C SER A 69 3.72 16.74 -19.43
N ASP A 70 4.06 16.81 -18.14
CA ASP A 70 4.80 17.93 -17.56
C ASP A 70 6.32 17.73 -17.72
N PRO A 71 7.01 18.58 -18.51
CA PRO A 71 8.45 18.46 -18.72
C PRO A 71 9.25 18.66 -17.44
N VAL A 72 8.74 19.41 -16.45
CA VAL A 72 9.42 19.61 -15.16
C VAL A 72 9.36 18.33 -14.34
N PHE A 73 8.18 17.70 -14.25
CA PHE A 73 8.01 16.42 -13.58
C PHE A 73 8.91 15.34 -14.17
N LEU A 74 8.95 15.22 -15.50
CA LEU A 74 9.78 14.21 -16.17
C LEU A 74 11.28 14.42 -15.92
N ARG A 75 11.75 15.67 -15.90
CA ARG A 75 13.15 15.98 -15.55
C ARG A 75 13.45 15.61 -14.10
N ALA A 76 12.57 15.94 -13.17
CA ALA A 76 12.74 15.58 -11.75
C ALA A 76 12.74 14.06 -11.53
N LEU A 77 11.85 13.35 -12.22
CA LEU A 77 11.79 11.89 -12.20
C LEU A 77 13.09 11.28 -12.73
N TRP A 78 13.60 11.76 -13.87
CA TRP A 78 14.86 11.30 -14.44
C TRP A 78 16.05 11.54 -13.51
N ASN A 79 16.13 12.73 -12.91
CA ASN A 79 17.19 13.04 -11.93
C ASN A 79 17.12 12.11 -10.71
N THR A 80 15.92 11.79 -10.23
CA THR A 80 15.73 10.87 -9.09
C THR A 80 16.16 9.45 -9.43
N VAL A 81 15.80 8.95 -10.61
CA VAL A 81 16.23 7.63 -11.10
C VAL A 81 17.74 7.59 -11.26
N LEU A 82 18.34 8.63 -11.86
CA LEU A 82 19.78 8.72 -12.03
C LEU A 82 20.50 8.69 -10.68
N TYR A 83 20.02 9.45 -9.69
CA TYR A 83 20.56 9.43 -8.33
C TYR A 83 20.44 8.03 -7.70
N ALA A 84 19.27 7.39 -7.80
CA ALA A 84 19.05 6.07 -7.25
C ALA A 84 19.98 5.00 -7.87
N VAL A 85 20.35 5.13 -9.16
CA VAL A 85 21.26 4.18 -9.82
C VAL A 85 22.73 4.46 -9.50
N ILE A 86 23.11 5.73 -9.31
CA ILE A 86 24.50 6.11 -9.08
C ILE A 86 24.89 6.02 -7.60
N VAL A 87 23.97 6.37 -6.69
CA VAL A 87 24.28 6.60 -5.28
C VAL A 87 23.83 5.48 -4.35
N ILE A 88 22.66 4.89 -4.60
CA ILE A 88 22.12 3.77 -3.80
C ILE A 88 22.71 2.46 -4.32
#